data_AF-A0A954AYC0-F1
#
_entry.id   AF-A0A954AYC0-F1
#
_cell.length_a   1.000
_cell.length_b   1.000
_cell.length_c   1.000
_cell.angle_alpha   90.00
_cell.angle_beta   90.00
_cell.angle_gamma   90.00
#
_symmetry.space_group_name_H-M   'P 1'
#
loop_
_entity.id
_entity.type
_entity.pdbx_description
1 polymer ?
#
loop_
_entity_poly.entity_id
_entity_poly.type
_entity_poly.pdbx_seq_one_letter_code
_entity_poly.pdbx_strand_id
1 'polypeptide(L)'
;MADGMLDVMAKPTEEVSVRDVFGIDTNMVVKGFATRTERVPDIDSTYKFDPDTTLAILAGFAHNRRVMIQGYHGTGKSTHIQQVAARLNWPCGRVNLDSHISR
;
A
#
# COMPACT_ATOMS: atom_id res chain seq x y z
N MET A 1 -17.45 -19.63 -9.23
CA MET A 1 -16.99 -18.27 -8.89
C MET A 1 -15.52 -18.24 -9.26
N ALA A 2 -15.17 -17.54 -10.34
CA ALA A 2 -13.80 -17.53 -10.84
C ALA A 2 -12.93 -16.76 -9.85
N ASP A 3 -11.93 -17.45 -9.32
CA ASP A 3 -10.99 -16.99 -8.31
C ASP A 3 -10.44 -15.60 -8.67
N GLY A 4 -10.49 -14.67 -7.71
CA GLY A 4 -10.05 -13.28 -7.84
C GLY A 4 -8.52 -13.14 -7.93
N MET A 5 -7.86 -14.05 -8.63
CA MET A 5 -6.44 -14.01 -8.92
C MET A 5 -6.17 -12.90 -9.93
N LEU A 6 -5.46 -11.86 -9.49
CA LEU A 6 -4.73 -11.01 -10.43
C LEU A 6 -3.74 -11.90 -11.18
N ASP A 7 -3.64 -11.67 -12.49
CA ASP A 7 -2.51 -12.18 -13.25
C ASP A 7 -1.21 -11.77 -12.52
N VAL A 8 -0.34 -12.75 -12.28
CA VAL A 8 0.96 -12.55 -11.59
C VAL A 8 1.81 -11.51 -12.34
N MET A 9 1.54 -11.31 -13.63
CA MET A 9 2.20 -10.32 -14.48
C MET A 9 1.43 -9.00 -14.63
N ALA A 10 0.31 -8.83 -13.94
CA ALA A 10 -0.48 -7.61 -13.99
C ALA A 10 0.35 -6.42 -13.48
N LYS A 11 0.31 -5.32 -14.25
CA LYS A 11 0.96 -4.06 -13.87
C LYS A 11 -0.10 -3.04 -13.45
N PRO A 12 0.21 -2.16 -12.50
CA PRO A 12 -0.68 -1.07 -12.15
C PRO A 12 -0.74 -0.06 -13.31
N THR A 13 -1.94 0.28 -13.76
CA THR A 13 -2.18 1.15 -14.93
C THR A 13 -2.76 2.51 -14.54
N GLU A 14 -3.57 2.53 -13.48
CA GLU A 14 -4.38 3.69 -13.11
C GLU A 14 -3.52 4.77 -12.49
N GLU A 15 -3.63 5.98 -13.02
CA GLU A 15 -2.96 7.15 -12.46
C GLU A 15 -3.76 7.68 -11.28
N VAL A 16 -3.08 7.79 -10.15
CA VAL A 16 -3.66 8.26 -8.90
C VAL A 16 -2.92 9.50 -8.45
N SER A 17 -3.66 10.60 -8.36
CA SER A 17 -3.21 11.86 -7.77
C SER A 17 -2.99 11.67 -6.26
N VAL A 18 -1.75 11.89 -5.81
CA VAL A 18 -1.42 11.75 -4.38
C VAL A 18 -2.14 12.80 -3.55
N ARG A 19 -2.31 14.01 -4.10
CA ARG A 19 -3.06 15.09 -3.47
C ARG A 19 -4.51 14.70 -3.22
N ASP A 20 -5.19 14.17 -4.22
CA ASP A 20 -6.63 13.92 -4.13
C ASP A 20 -6.95 12.70 -3.25
N VAL A 21 -6.08 11.69 -3.28
CA VAL A 21 -6.34 10.42 -2.57
C VAL A 21 -5.82 10.43 -1.13
N PHE A 22 -4.67 11.07 -0.89
CA PHE A 22 -4.02 11.08 0.43
C PHE A 22 -4.09 12.43 1.14
N GLY A 23 -4.55 13.49 0.47
CA GLY A 23 -4.62 14.84 1.04
C GLY A 23 -3.26 15.50 1.25
N ILE A 24 -2.22 15.01 0.57
CA ILE A 24 -0.84 15.51 0.70
C ILE A 24 -0.57 16.51 -0.41
N ASP A 25 -0.11 17.71 -0.07
CA ASP A 25 0.14 18.75 -1.08
C ASP A 25 1.38 18.44 -1.93
N THR A 26 1.16 17.76 -3.05
CA THR A 26 2.20 17.40 -4.03
C THR A 26 1.59 17.21 -5.41
N ASN A 27 2.39 17.40 -6.46
CA ASN A 27 2.02 17.07 -7.84
C ASN A 27 2.37 15.61 -8.20
N MET A 28 2.76 14.79 -7.21
CA MET A 28 3.09 13.39 -7.43
C MET A 28 1.86 12.61 -7.91
N VAL A 29 2.07 11.79 -8.94
CA VAL A 29 1.12 10.81 -9.44
C VAL A 29 1.74 9.43 -9.31
N VAL A 30 0.98 8.46 -8.82
CA VAL A 30 1.40 7.07 -8.66
C VAL A 30 0.50 6.13 -9.43
N LYS A 31 0.93 4.88 -9.61
CA LYS A 31 0.14 3.86 -10.29
C LYS A 31 -0.58 2.95 -9.29
N GLY A 32 -1.88 2.78 -9.49
CA GLY A 32 -2.73 1.80 -8.82
C GLY A 32 -3.22 0.71 -9.76
N PHE A 33 -3.84 -0.34 -9.21
CA PHE A 33 -4.53 -1.35 -10.00
C PHE A 33 -5.99 -0.93 -10.26
N ALA A 34 -6.49 -1.22 -11.46
CA ALA A 34 -7.88 -0.91 -11.81
C ALA A 34 -8.89 -1.75 -11.02
N THR A 35 -8.57 -3.02 -10.76
CA THR A 35 -9.50 -3.97 -10.14
C THR A 35 -9.04 -4.33 -8.72
N ARG A 36 -9.95 -4.17 -7.75
CA ARG A 36 -9.75 -4.65 -6.38
C ARG A 36 -9.87 -6.18 -6.33
N THR A 37 -9.05 -6.81 -5.50
CA THR A 37 -9.12 -8.25 -5.21
C THR A 37 -9.20 -8.53 -3.72
N GLU A 38 -9.45 -9.78 -3.35
CA GLU A 38 -9.56 -10.22 -1.95
C GLU A 38 -8.30 -9.97 -1.12
N ARG A 39 -7.13 -9.86 -1.78
CA ARG A 39 -5.85 -9.57 -1.11
C ARG A 39 -5.60 -8.07 -0.90
N VAL A 40 -6.46 -7.20 -1.41
CA VAL A 40 -6.38 -5.75 -1.15
C VAL A 40 -6.98 -5.47 0.23
N PRO A 41 -6.27 -4.79 1.13
CA PRO A 41 -6.81 -4.45 2.45
C PRO A 41 -8.07 -3.59 2.39
N ASP A 42 -8.89 -3.63 3.43
CA ASP A 42 -10.07 -2.77 3.55
C ASP A 42 -9.71 -1.30 3.78
N ILE A 43 -10.51 -0.43 3.18
CA ILE A 43 -10.35 1.01 3.32
C ILE A 43 -10.93 1.44 4.67
N ASP A 44 -10.10 2.10 5.47
CA ASP A 44 -10.55 2.91 6.59
C ASP A 44 -10.66 4.37 6.12
N SER A 45 -11.89 4.90 6.11
CA SER A 45 -12.16 6.28 5.70
C SER A 45 -11.75 7.31 6.75
N THR A 46 -11.53 6.88 8.00
CA THR A 46 -11.15 7.73 9.12
C THR A 46 -9.63 7.81 9.32
N TYR A 47 -8.88 6.98 8.59
CA TYR A 47 -7.43 6.94 8.68
C TYR A 47 -6.79 8.27 8.29
N LYS A 48 -5.86 8.75 9.11
CA LYS A 48 -5.09 9.98 8.86
C LYS A 48 -3.69 9.61 8.41
N PHE A 49 -3.34 10.02 7.20
CA PHE A 49 -2.02 9.77 6.63
C PHE A 49 -1.00 10.78 7.16
N ASP A 50 0.08 10.27 7.74
CA ASP A 50 1.32 11.02 7.92
C ASP A 50 1.97 11.28 6.54
N PRO A 51 2.20 12.55 6.14
CA PRO A 51 2.68 12.87 4.80
C PRO A 51 4.03 12.23 4.44
N ASP A 52 5.03 12.33 5.33
CA ASP A 52 6.40 11.89 5.05
C ASP A 52 6.47 10.37 4.89
N THR A 53 5.83 9.63 5.81
CA THR A 53 5.74 8.17 5.72
C THR A 53 4.98 7.72 4.47
N THR A 54 3.91 8.43 4.12
CA THR A 54 3.12 8.11 2.92
C THR A 54 3.95 8.30 1.65
N LEU A 55 4.62 9.44 1.50
CA LEU A 55 5.47 9.71 0.34
C LEU A 55 6.61 8.69 0.20
N ALA A 56 7.20 8.25 1.31
CA ALA A 56 8.22 7.19 1.30
C ALA A 56 7.67 5.85 0.78
N ILE A 57 6.48 5.43 1.24
CA ILE A 57 5.82 4.19 0.76
C ILE A 57 5.47 4.32 -0.73
N LEU A 58 4.90 5.45 -1.13
CA LEU A 58 4.50 5.73 -2.51
C LEU A 58 5.69 5.71 -3.47
N ALA A 59 6.82 6.28 -3.07
CA ALA A 59 8.08 6.18 -3.82
C ALA A 59 8.57 4.72 -3.92
N GLY A 60 8.35 3.92 -2.87
CA GLY A 60 8.55 2.47 -2.87
C GLY A 60 7.78 1.77 -3.99
N PHE A 61 6.48 2.04 -4.07
CA PHE A 61 5.58 1.43 -5.05
C PHE A 61 5.90 1.89 -6.48
N ALA A 62 6.09 3.20 -6.68
CA ALA A 62 6.32 3.78 -7.99
C ALA A 62 7.68 3.42 -8.62
N HIS A 63 8.70 3.22 -7.79
CA HIS A 63 10.08 3.04 -8.25
C HIS A 63 10.69 1.69 -7.85
N ASN A 64 9.87 0.75 -7.38
CA ASN A 64 10.32 -0.57 -6.91
C ASN A 64 11.46 -0.46 -5.88
N ARG A 65 11.32 0.47 -4.93
CA ARG A 65 12.32 0.73 -3.88
C ARG A 65 11.90 0.00 -2.60
N ARG A 66 12.88 -0.62 -1.93
CA ARG A 66 12.66 -1.19 -0.59
C ARG A 66 12.52 -0.06 0.40
N VAL A 67 11.41 -0.06 1.15
CA VAL A 67 11.10 0.96 2.17
C VAL A 67 11.13 0.29 3.54
N MET A 68 11.83 0.91 4.48
CA MET A 68 11.84 0.49 5.88
C MET A 68 11.14 1.56 6.71
N ILE A 69 10.09 1.17 7.45
CA ILE A 69 9.36 2.05 8.37
C ILE A 69 9.72 1.64 9.79
N GLN A 70 10.17 2.60 10.59
CA GLN A 70 10.57 2.38 11.98
C GLN A 70 9.71 3.21 12.94
N GLY A 71 9.60 2.75 14.18
CA GLY A 71 8.82 3.41 15.23
C GLY A 71 8.36 2.43 16.31
N TYR A 72 7.93 2.95 17.45
CA TYR A 72 7.45 2.16 18.59
C TYR A 72 6.30 1.21 18.24
N HIS A 73 6.09 0.16 19.03
CA HIS A 73 4.95 -0.74 18.85
C HIS A 73 3.62 0.01 18.98
N GLY A 74 2.58 -0.45 18.30
CA GLY A 74 1.24 0.18 18.38
C GLY A 74 1.08 1.52 17.64
N THR A 75 2.12 2.05 16.99
CA THR A 75 2.07 3.34 16.26
C THR A 75 1.48 3.26 14.85
N GLY A 76 0.82 2.15 14.48
CA GLY A 76 0.12 2.04 13.20
C GLY A 76 0.97 1.77 11.96
N LYS A 77 2.27 1.45 12.08
CA LYS A 77 3.18 1.17 10.94
C LYS A 77 2.60 0.21 9.89
N SER A 78 2.11 -0.95 10.33
CA SER A 78 1.52 -1.95 9.43
C SER A 78 0.21 -1.46 8.81
N THR A 79 -0.63 -0.79 9.62
CA THR A 79 -1.88 -0.19 9.16
C THR A 79 -1.62 0.90 8.10
N HIS A 80 -0.55 1.68 8.25
CA HIS A 80 -0.18 2.72 7.28
C HIS A 80 0.09 2.13 5.90
N ILE A 81 0.89 1.07 5.83
CA ILE A 81 1.17 0.35 4.58
C ILE A 81 -0.13 -0.21 3.99
N GLN A 82 -0.97 -0.82 4.82
CA GLN A 82 -2.25 -1.38 4.39
C GLN A 82 -3.19 -0.33 3.83
N GLN A 83 -3.29 0.84 4.47
CA GLN A 83 -4.17 1.91 4.01
C GLN A 83 -3.64 2.57 2.72
N VAL A 84 -2.33 2.71 2.56
CA VAL A 84 -1.75 3.13 1.26
C VAL A 84 -2.10 2.13 0.16
N ALA A 85 -1.90 0.84 0.42
CA ALA A 85 -2.22 -0.19 -0.56
C ALA A 85 -3.72 -0.29 -0.87
N ALA A 86 -4.59 -0.14 0.13
CA ALA A 86 -6.04 -0.13 -0.04
C ALA A 86 -6.50 0.98 -0.97
N ARG A 87 -5.92 2.19 -0.87
CA ARG A 87 -6.26 3.32 -1.75
C ARG A 87 -5.78 3.17 -3.18
N LEU A 88 -4.76 2.34 -3.41
CA LEU A 88 -4.19 2.10 -4.73
C LEU A 88 -4.59 0.73 -5.32
N ASN A 89 -5.49 -0.01 -4.66
CA ASN A 89 -5.86 -1.39 -4.99
C ASN A 89 -4.66 -2.36 -5.06
N TRP A 90 -3.62 -2.13 -4.27
CA TRP A 90 -2.47 -3.04 -4.23
C TRP A 90 -2.75 -4.24 -3.32
N PRO A 91 -2.58 -5.47 -3.82
CA PRO A 91 -2.60 -6.67 -2.98
C PRO A 91 -1.50 -6.61 -1.91
N CYS A 92 -1.82 -6.98 -0.68
CA CYS A 92 -0.87 -6.99 0.43
C CYS A 92 -0.70 -8.39 1.01
N GLY A 93 0.56 -8.84 1.09
CA GLY A 93 0.95 -9.99 1.89
C GLY A 93 1.67 -9.53 3.16
N ARG A 94 1.30 -10.09 4.31
CA ARG A 94 2.01 -9.87 5.57
C ARG A 94 2.74 -11.15 5.98
N VAL A 95 4.04 -11.03 6.22
CA VAL A 95 4.86 -12.11 6.78
C VAL A 95 5.32 -11.65 8.16
N ASN A 96 4.95 -12.38 9.20
CA ASN A 96 5.42 -12.12 10.56
C ASN A 96 6.78 -12.80 10.73
N LEU A 97 7.82 -12.03 10.99
CA LEU A 97 9.15 -12.55 11.30
C LEU A 97 9.23 -12.88 12.79
N ASP A 98 8.53 -13.92 13.22
CA ASP A 98 8.67 -14.50 14.56
C ASP A 98 9.63 -15.71 14.54
N SER A 99 9.97 -16.23 15.71
CA SER A 99 10.98 -17.29 15.90
C SER A 99 10.63 -18.64 15.25
N HIS A 100 9.46 -18.78 14.59
CA HIS A 100 9.01 -20.02 13.97
C HIS A 100 9.16 -20.07 12.44
N ILE A 101 9.79 -19.09 11.81
CA ILE A 101 10.14 -19.21 10.38
C ILE A 101 11.29 -20.22 10.23
N SER A 102 10.94 -21.48 9.98
CA SER A 102 11.88 -22.48 9.46
C SER A 102 12.08 -22.27 7.96
N ARG A 103 13.32 -22.49 7.51
CA ARG A 103 13.81 -22.31 6.14
C ARG A 103 13.09 -23.21 5.13
#